data_AF-D4DL28-F1
#
_entry.id   AF-D4DL28-F1
#
_cell.length_a   1.000
_cell.length_b   1.000
_cell.length_c   1.000
_cell.angle_alpha   90.00
_cell.angle_beta   90.00
_cell.angle_gamma   90.00
#
_symmetry.space_group_name_H-M   'P 1'
#
loop_
_entity.id
_entity.type
_entity.pdbx_description
1 polymer ?
#
loop_
_entity_poly.entity_id
_entity_poly.type
_entity_poly.pdbx_seq_one_letter_code
_entity_poly.pdbx_strand_id
1 'polypeptide(L)' 'MIFTNCLPEDSYEGEVNGITMSWHQNAKGRLPELAEKYGADAKKLKAMAEHLTHASLVRLGKPTGFIL' A
#
# COMPACT_ATOMS: atom_id res chain seq x y z
N MET A 1 13.26 -5.76 6.12
CA MET A 1 13.00 -5.45 4.70
C MET A 1 12.42 -4.05 4.66
N ILE A 2 13.12 -3.10 4.03
CA ILE A 2 12.66 -1.71 3.86
C ILE A 2 12.12 -1.63 2.45
N PHE A 3 10.85 -1.26 2.29
CA PHE A 3 10.26 -1.03 0.98
C PHE A 3 10.41 0.46 0.63
N THR A 4 10.99 0.76 -0.53
CA THR A 4 11.32 2.13 -0.98
C THR A 4 10.20 2.84 -1.75
N ASN A 5 9.15 2.12 -2.15
CA ASN A 5 8.03 2.66 -2.94
C ASN A 5 6.71 2.57 -2.17
N CYS A 6 6.71 3.08 -0.95
CA CYS A 6 5.60 2.99 0.00
C CYS A 6 5.28 4.37 0.55
N LEU A 7 4.04 4.54 1.00
CA LEU A 7 3.63 5.77 1.67
C LEU A 7 4.25 5.82 3.08
N PRO A 8 4.34 7.02 3.69
CA PRO A 8 4.65 7.14 5.11
C PRO A 8 3.75 6.23 5.96
N GLU A 9 4.27 5.71 7.08
CA GLU A 9 3.51 4.79 7.95
C GLU A 9 2.17 5.38 8.40
N ASP A 10 2.13 6.68 8.63
CA ASP A 10 0.94 7.40 9.09
C ASP A 10 0.02 7.87 7.96
N SER A 11 0.42 7.70 6.68
CA SER A 11 -0.39 8.12 5.54
C SER A 11 -0.98 6.95 4.78
N TYR A 12 -2.26 7.07 4.43
CA TYR A 12 -2.98 6.10 3.61
C TYR A 12 -3.30 6.63 2.22
N GLU A 13 -2.77 7.81 1.90
CA GLU A 13 -2.88 8.44 0.60
C GLU A 13 -1.64 9.30 0.36
N GLY A 14 -1.18 9.35 -0.88
CA GLY A 14 -0.09 10.22 -1.26
C GLY A 14 0.49 9.87 -2.61
N GLU A 15 1.56 10.55 -2.96
CA GLU A 15 2.26 10.35 -4.22
C GLU A 15 3.64 9.74 -3.95
N VAL A 16 3.97 8.70 -4.70
CA VAL A 16 5.27 8.05 -4.70
C VAL A 16 5.77 8.03 -6.14
N ASN A 17 6.90 8.69 -6.41
CA ASN A 17 7.51 8.77 -7.75
C ASN A 17 6.53 9.22 -8.87
N GLY A 18 5.66 10.20 -8.62
CA GLY A 18 4.68 10.65 -9.61
C GLY A 18 3.44 9.76 -9.74
N ILE A 19 3.31 8.71 -8.91
CA ILE A 19 2.16 7.82 -8.88
C ILE A 19 1.37 8.07 -7.59
N THR A 20 0.13 8.52 -7.75
CA THR A 20 -0.81 8.70 -6.66
C THR A 20 -1.37 7.35 -6.23
N MET A 21 -1.24 7.03 -4.95
CA MET A 21 -1.81 5.83 -4.34
C MET A 21 -2.71 6.23 -3.19
N SER A 22 -3.86 5.58 -3.10
CA SER A 22 -4.80 5.77 -1.99
C SER A 22 -5.41 4.46 -1.55
N TRP A 23 -5.53 4.29 -0.25
CA TRP A 23 -6.17 3.13 0.35
C TRP A 23 -7.66 3.34 0.49
N HIS A 24 -8.43 2.36 0.03
CA HIS A 24 -9.87 2.32 0.28
C HIS A 24 -10.16 2.05 1.76
N GLN A 25 -11.25 2.63 2.28
CA GLN A 25 -11.60 2.53 3.72
C GLN A 25 -11.72 1.08 4.20
N ASN A 26 -12.28 0.20 3.37
CA ASN A 26 -12.39 -1.24 3.68
C ASN A 26 -11.02 -1.92 3.76
N ALA A 27 -10.09 -1.55 2.87
CA ALA A 27 -8.73 -2.08 2.86
C ALA A 27 -8.00 -1.71 4.16
N LYS A 28 -8.14 -0.44 4.60
CA LYS A 28 -7.59 0.05 5.87
C LYS A 28 -8.12 -0.73 7.06
N GLY A 29 -9.44 -0.96 7.09
CA GLY A 29 -10.10 -1.69 8.19
C GLY A 29 -9.72 -3.17 8.27
N ARG A 30 -9.43 -3.82 7.13
CA ARG A 30 -9.05 -5.23 7.07
C ARG A 30 -7.57 -5.49 7.36
N LEU A 31 -6.74 -4.44 7.33
CA LEU A 31 -5.30 -4.54 7.48
C LEU A 31 -4.87 -5.18 8.83
N PRO A 32 -5.47 -4.81 9.98
CA PRO A 32 -5.20 -5.46 11.26
C PRO A 32 -5.64 -6.93 11.29
N GLU A 33 -6.83 -7.25 10.76
CA GLU A 33 -7.32 -8.63 10.70
C GLU A 33 -6.43 -9.52 9.83
N LEU A 34 -5.97 -8.99 8.69
CA LEU A 34 -5.03 -9.70 7.82
C LEU A 34 -3.68 -9.89 8.50
N ALA A 35 -3.19 -8.87 9.21
CA ALA A 35 -1.96 -8.95 9.99
C ALA A 35 -2.03 -10.06 11.04
N GLU A 36 -3.12 -10.11 11.81
CA GLU A 36 -3.35 -11.16 12.80
C GLU A 36 -3.46 -12.55 12.14
N LYS A 37 -4.28 -12.66 11.08
CA LYS A 37 -4.50 -13.91 10.35
C LYS A 37 -3.22 -14.51 9.77
N TYR A 38 -2.31 -13.67 9.29
CA TYR A 38 -1.04 -14.10 8.70
C TYR A 38 0.13 -14.08 9.68
N GLY A 39 -0.09 -13.73 10.97
CA GLY A 39 0.98 -13.58 11.95
C GLY A 39 2.04 -12.56 11.54
N ALA A 40 1.63 -11.53 10.79
CA ALA A 40 2.49 -10.53 10.20
C ALA A 40 2.29 -9.16 10.87
N ASP A 41 3.29 -8.29 10.73
CA ASP A 41 3.18 -6.91 11.19
C ASP A 41 2.32 -6.10 10.21
N ALA A 42 1.29 -5.41 10.72
CA ALA A 42 0.39 -4.59 9.91
C ALA A 42 1.15 -3.54 9.07
N LYS A 43 2.19 -2.92 9.62
CA LYS A 43 3.00 -1.93 8.89
C LYS A 43 3.76 -2.57 7.73
N LYS A 44 4.27 -3.79 7.92
CA LYS A 44 4.95 -4.54 6.84
C LYS A 44 3.98 -4.98 5.75
N LEU A 45 2.78 -5.41 6.13
CA LEU A 45 1.70 -5.78 5.20
C LEU A 45 1.25 -4.58 4.37
N LYS A 46 1.08 -3.42 5.02
CA LYS A 46 0.77 -2.15 4.36
C LYS A 46 1.85 -1.80 3.33
N ALA A 47 3.11 -1.76 3.75
CA ALA A 47 4.23 -1.43 2.87
C ALA A 47 4.32 -2.41 1.68
N MET A 48 4.11 -3.71 1.91
CA MET A 48 4.08 -4.69 0.84
C MET A 48 2.97 -4.44 -0.19
N ALA A 49 1.74 -4.14 0.29
CA ALA A 49 0.61 -3.84 -0.59
C ALA A 49 0.85 -2.58 -1.42
N GLU A 50 1.41 -1.53 -0.81
CA GLU A 50 1.78 -0.29 -1.49
C GLU A 50 2.87 -0.53 -2.53
N HIS A 51 3.91 -1.28 -2.19
CA HIS A 51 4.98 -1.60 -3.12
C HIS A 51 4.47 -2.37 -4.35
N LEU A 52 3.61 -3.37 -4.12
CA LEU A 52 2.97 -4.14 -5.19
C LEU A 52 2.06 -3.28 -6.07
N THR A 53 1.33 -2.36 -5.45
CA THR A 53 0.43 -1.44 -6.14
C THR A 53 1.22 -0.47 -6.99
N HIS A 54 2.25 0.16 -6.44
CA HIS A 54 3.17 1.02 -7.16
C HIS A 54 3.80 0.29 -8.35
N ALA A 55 4.38 -0.90 -8.14
CA ALA A 55 4.97 -1.69 -9.22
C ALA A 55 3.97 -2.05 -10.33
N SER A 56 2.72 -2.34 -9.94
CA SER A 56 1.63 -2.61 -10.88
C SER A 56 1.24 -1.37 -11.69
N LEU A 57 1.15 -0.21 -11.03
CA LEU A 57 0.82 1.07 -11.67
C LEU A 57 1.92 1.53 -12.63
N VAL A 58 3.20 1.39 -12.24
CA VAL A 58 4.35 1.60 -13.13
C VAL A 58 4.23 0.71 -14.37
N ARG A 59 3.99 -0.58 -14.17
CA ARG A 59 3.87 -1.55 -15.28
C ARG A 59 2.68 -1.24 -16.20
N LEU A 60 1.58 -0.76 -15.65
CA LEU A 60 0.38 -0.39 -16.40
C LEU A 60 0.46 1.01 -17.00
N GLY A 61 1.50 1.80 -16.70
CA GLY A 61 1.60 3.20 -17.11
C GLY A 61 0.50 4.07 -16.54
N LYS A 62 -0.06 3.71 -15.38
CA LYS A 62 -1.15 4.45 -14.73
C LYS A 62 -0.60 5.36 -13.64
N PRO A 63 -0.91 6.67 -13.66
CA PRO A 63 -0.43 7.61 -12.64
C PRO A 63 -1.21 7.53 -11.33
N THR A 64 -2.31 6.76 -11.27
CA THR A 64 -3.16 6.70 -10.07
C THR A 64 -3.70 5.29 -9.87
N GLY A 65 -3.74 4.84 -8.62
CA GLY A 65 -4.39 3.58 -8.25
C GLY A 65 -4.85 3.51 -6.80
N PHE A 66 -5.73 2.55 -6.56
CA PHE A 66 -6.38 2.33 -5.28
C PHE A 66 -6.03 0.96 -4.73
N ILE A 67 -5.79 0.90 -3.42
CA ILE A 67 -5.58 -0.35 -2.68
C ILE A 67 -6.91 -0.74 -2.03
N LEU A 68 -7.45 -1.89 -2.43
CA LEU A 68 -8.79 -2.38 -2.10
C LEU A 68 -8.80 -3.46 -1.01
#